data_AF-A0ABD5LSM5-F1
#
_entry.id   AF-A0ABD5LSM5-F1
#
_cell.length_a   1.000
_cell.length_b   1.000
_cell.length_c   1.000
_cell.angle_alpha   90.00
_cell.angle_beta   90.00
_cell.angle_gamma   90.00
#
_symmetry.space_group_name_H-M   'P 1'
#
loop_
_entity.id
_entity.type
_entity.pdbx_description
1 polymer ?
#
loop_
_entity_poly.entity_id
_entity_poly.type
_entity_poly.pdbx_seq_one_letter_code
_entity_poly.pdbx_strand_id
1 'polypeptide(L)'
;MSTDPETRRANAQRAIDRAAARGMPIDKDPAFVALLEEWIRGDIDIRAMRERYLDIIALQAAERRGLRKSRLGINPSESSDEANEE
;
A
#
# COMPACT_ATOMS: atom_id res chain seq x y z
N MET A 1 -5.75 5.72 25.96
CA MET A 1 -7.01 4.95 26.08
C MET A 1 -6.68 3.47 25.86
N SER A 2 -6.59 2.69 26.93
CA SER A 2 -6.36 1.24 26.83
C SER A 2 -7.71 0.55 26.67
N THR A 3 -8.10 0.31 25.42
CA THR A 3 -9.25 -0.56 25.11
C THR A 3 -8.71 -1.98 25.05
N ASP A 4 -9.40 -2.92 25.69
CA ASP A 4 -9.02 -4.34 25.71
C ASP A 4 -8.79 -4.90 24.27
N PRO A 5 -7.75 -5.74 24.05
CA PRO A 5 -7.44 -6.30 22.73
C PRO A 5 -8.60 -7.05 22.08
N GLU A 6 -9.44 -7.77 22.84
CA GLU A 6 -10.60 -8.47 22.28
C GLU A 6 -11.65 -7.47 21.80
N THR A 7 -11.84 -6.37 22.54
CA THR A 7 -12.73 -5.29 22.12
C THR A 7 -12.22 -4.64 20.82
N ARG A 8 -10.91 -4.41 20.69
CA ARG A 8 -10.33 -3.89 19.43
C ARG A 8 -10.51 -4.87 18.27
N ARG A 9 -10.31 -6.17 18.50
CA ARG A 9 -10.53 -7.21 17.49
C ARG A 9 -12.00 -7.26 17.03
N ALA A 10 -12.94 -7.23 17.96
CA ALA A 10 -14.37 -7.19 17.64
C ALA A 10 -14.75 -5.94 16.83
N ASN A 11 -14.19 -4.79 17.18
CA ASN A 11 -14.37 -3.55 16.42
C ASN A 11 -13.81 -3.64 15.00
N ALA A 12 -12.61 -4.21 14.84
CA ALA A 12 -12.01 -4.44 13.53
C ALA A 12 -12.88 -5.33 12.65
N GLN A 13 -13.29 -6.49 13.19
CA GLN A 13 -14.12 -7.45 12.46
C GLN A 13 -15.45 -6.82 12.04
N ARG A 14 -16.11 -6.08 12.95
CA ARG A 14 -17.36 -5.38 12.65
C ARG A 14 -17.19 -4.33 11.54
N ALA A 15 -16.06 -3.64 11.50
CA ALA A 15 -15.77 -2.66 10.45
C ALA A 15 -15.58 -3.34 9.08
N ILE A 16 -14.84 -4.45 9.05
CA ILE A 16 -14.60 -5.27 7.85
C ILE A 16 -15.93 -5.83 7.33
N ASP A 17 -16.74 -6.43 8.19
CA ASP A 17 -18.03 -7.02 7.82
C ASP A 17 -18.98 -5.95 7.28
N ARG A 18 -19.00 -4.76 7.90
CA ARG A 18 -19.79 -3.63 7.42
C ARG A 18 -19.36 -3.15 6.05
N ALA A 19 -18.05 -3.13 5.77
CA ALA A 19 -17.53 -2.72 4.47
C ALA A 19 -17.91 -3.75 3.39
N ALA A 20 -17.76 -5.04 3.69
CA ALA A 20 -18.20 -6.13 2.82
C ALA A 20 -19.71 -6.07 2.54
N ALA A 21 -20.54 -5.87 3.57
CA ALA A 21 -22.00 -5.73 3.42
C ALA A 21 -22.43 -4.52 2.58
N ARG A 22 -21.56 -3.51 2.43
CA ARG A 22 -21.78 -2.33 1.58
C ARG A 22 -21.23 -2.50 0.16
N GLY A 23 -20.74 -3.69 -0.19
CA GLY A 23 -20.14 -3.95 -1.51
C GLY A 23 -18.74 -3.36 -1.69
N MET A 24 -18.09 -2.94 -0.61
CA MET A 24 -16.72 -2.42 -0.60
C MET A 24 -15.85 -3.23 0.36
N PRO A 25 -15.55 -4.50 0.05
CA PRO A 25 -14.69 -5.30 0.92
C PRO A 25 -13.32 -4.63 1.09
N ILE A 26 -12.85 -4.57 2.33
CA ILE A 26 -11.51 -4.05 2.64
C ILE A 26 -10.49 -5.10 2.21
N ASP A 27 -9.51 -4.68 1.40
CA ASP A 27 -8.36 -5.51 1.07
C ASP A 27 -7.55 -5.80 2.33
N LYS A 28 -7.26 -7.08 2.57
CA LYS A 28 -6.50 -7.54 3.73
C LYS A 28 -5.05 -7.78 3.32
N ASP A 29 -4.45 -6.78 2.70
CA ASP A 29 -3.06 -6.86 2.31
C ASP A 29 -2.16 -7.05 3.55
N PRO A 30 -0.99 -7.69 3.41
CA PRO A 30 -0.14 -8.01 4.55
C PRO A 30 0.27 -6.81 5.39
N ALA A 31 0.43 -5.62 4.78
CA ALA A 31 0.83 -4.41 5.48
C ALA A 31 -0.31 -3.86 6.34
N PHE A 32 -1.55 -3.88 5.82
CA PHE A 32 -2.74 -3.55 6.59
C PHE A 32 -2.92 -4.49 7.79
N VAL A 33 -2.80 -5.80 7.58
CA VAL A 33 -2.99 -6.81 8.64
C VAL A 33 -1.95 -6.64 9.75
N ALA A 34 -0.68 -6.38 9.42
CA ALA A 34 0.37 -6.16 10.42
C ALA A 34 0.06 -4.95 11.32
N LEU A 35 -0.32 -3.82 10.73
CA LEU A 35 -0.69 -2.61 11.47
C LEU A 35 -1.98 -2.82 12.30
N LEU A 36 -2.91 -3.62 11.79
CA LEU A 36 -4.14 -3.96 12.52
C LEU A 36 -3.82 -4.75 13.80
N GLU A 37 -2.89 -5.70 13.74
CA GLU A 37 -2.46 -6.48 14.90
C GLU A 37 -1.69 -5.63 15.94
N GLU A 38 -0.85 -4.68 15.50
CA GLU A 38 -0.23 -3.69 16.41
C GLU A 38 -1.28 -2.86 17.14
N TRP A 39 -2.32 -2.40 16.42
CA TRP A 39 -3.42 -1.66 17.03
C TRP A 39 -4.25 -2.52 18.00
N ILE A 40 -4.56 -3.77 17.62
CA ILE A 40 -5.26 -4.72 18.49
C ILE A 40 -4.49 -4.95 19.80
N ARG A 41 -3.19 -5.21 19.73
CA ARG A 41 -2.31 -5.37 20.90
C ARG A 41 -2.20 -4.08 21.73
N GLY A 42 -2.43 -2.93 21.09
CA GLY A 42 -2.35 -1.61 21.73
C GLY A 42 -0.99 -0.96 21.69
N ASP A 43 -0.10 -1.49 20.86
CA ASP A 43 1.24 -0.94 20.61
C ASP A 43 1.14 0.41 19.89
N ILE A 44 0.10 0.58 19.08
CA ILE A 44 -0.23 1.83 18.39
C ILE A 44 -1.69 2.21 18.58
N ASP A 45 -2.00 3.49 18.50
CA ASP A 45 -3.37 3.97 18.41
C ASP A 45 -3.91 3.92 16.96
N ILE A 46 -5.22 4.13 16.81
CA ILE A 46 -5.89 4.04 15.50
C ILE A 46 -5.42 5.12 14.52
N ARG A 47 -4.96 6.28 15.04
CA ARG A 47 -4.45 7.38 14.21
C ARG A 47 -3.08 6.99 13.67
N ALA A 48 -2.20 6.46 14.51
CA ALA A 48 -0.90 5.93 14.11
C ALA A 48 -1.04 4.79 13.10
N MET A 49 -2.01 3.87 13.30
CA MET A 49 -2.33 2.82 12.33
C MET A 49 -2.69 3.41 10.96
N ARG A 50 -3.59 4.41 10.92
CA ARG A 50 -4.03 5.06 9.69
C ARG A 50 -2.88 5.79 8.98
N GLU A 51 -2.10 6.57 9.72
CA GLU A 51 -0.99 7.35 9.16
C GLU A 51 0.06 6.43 8.53
N ARG A 52 0.52 5.41 9.27
CA ARG A 52 1.49 4.43 8.75
C ARG A 52 0.99 3.69 7.52
N TYR A 53 -0.28 3.31 7.48
CA TYR A 53 -0.81 2.62 6.30
C TYR A 53 -0.86 3.53 5.06
N LEU A 54 -1.21 4.81 5.23
CA LEU A 54 -1.17 5.78 4.14
C LEU A 54 0.25 6.01 3.61
N ASP A 55 1.24 6.04 4.50
CA ASP A 55 2.65 6.17 4.11
C ASP A 55 3.11 4.97 3.28
N ILE A 56 2.69 3.75 3.65
CA ILE A 56 2.98 2.52 2.88
C ILE A 56 2.37 2.60 1.48
N ILE A 57 1.10 3.01 1.36
CA ILE A 57 0.43 3.16 0.06
C ILE A 57 1.14 4.24 -0.78
N ALA A 58 1.53 5.36 -0.17
CA ALA A 58 2.22 6.44 -0.84
C ALA A 58 3.59 5.97 -1.38
N LEU A 59 4.34 5.21 -0.58
CA LEU A 59 5.62 4.63 -0.98
C LEU A 59 5.46 3.67 -2.16
N GLN A 60 4.52 2.72 -2.08
CA GLN A 60 4.24 1.78 -3.17
C GLN A 60 3.81 2.50 -4.46
N ALA A 61 3.01 3.57 -4.34
CA ALA A 61 2.61 4.37 -5.49
C ALA A 61 3.80 5.10 -6.12
N ALA A 62 4.73 5.61 -5.31
CA ALA A 62 5.95 6.26 -5.79
C ALA A 62 6.88 5.26 -6.51
N GLU A 63 7.09 4.07 -5.95
CA GLU A 63 7.89 3.00 -6.56
C GLU A 63 7.33 2.56 -7.92
N ARG A 64 6.01 2.36 -8.01
CA ARG A 64 5.35 2.02 -9.29
C ARG A 64 5.52 3.10 -10.34
N ARG A 65 5.47 4.38 -9.95
CA ARG A 65 5.73 5.51 -10.86
C ARG A 65 7.19 5.54 -11.31
N GLY A 66 8.13 5.31 -10.40
CA GLY A 66 9.57 5.21 -10.70
C GLY A 66 9.86 4.10 -11.71
N LEU A 67 9.31 2.90 -11.49
CA LEU A 67 9.47 1.75 -12.39
C LEU A 67 8.85 2.00 -13.78
N ARG A 68 7.71 2.68 -13.86
CA ARG A 68 7.14 3.09 -15.16
C ARG A 68 8.04 4.07 -15.89
N LYS A 69 8.66 5.00 -15.17
CA LYS A 69 9.57 6.01 -15.74
C LYS A 69 10.89 5.39 -16.23
N SER A 70 11.41 4.37 -15.54
CA SER A 70 12.60 3.63 -16.00
C SER A 70 12.32 2.73 -17.20
N ARG A 71 11.14 2.11 -17.29
CA ARG A 71 10.75 1.29 -18.45
C ARG A 71 10.50 2.09 -19.73
N LEU A 72 10.04 3.34 -19.63
CA LEU A 72 9.83 4.22 -20.78
C LEU A 72 11.10 4.96 -21.22
N GLY A 73 12.21 4.82 -20.48
CA GLY A 73 13.49 5.50 -20.75
C GLY A 73 14.54 4.67 -21.49
N ILE A 74 14.22 3.46 -21.94
CA ILE A 74 15.16 2.59 -22.67
C ILE A 74 14.60 2.30 -24.07
N ASN A 75 14.85 3.22 -24.99
CA ASN A 75 15.02 2.89 -26.40
C ASN A 75 16.43 3.35 -26.80
N PRO A 76 17.44 2.45 -26.84
CA PRO A 76 18.64 2.68 -27.62
C PRO A 76 18.27 2.40 -29.08
N SER A 77 17.60 3.35 -29.73
CA SER A 77 17.69 3.41 -31.19
C SER A 77 19.01 4.08 -31.52
N GLU A 78 20.08 3.29 -31.43
CA GLU A 78 21.16 3.38 -32.41
C GLU A 78 20.49 3.30 -33.79
N SER A 79 20.20 4.46 -34.38
CA SER A 79 20.09 4.55 -35.83
C SER A 79 21.52 4.72 -36.31
N SER A 80 22.12 3.58 -36.64
CA SER A 80 23.30 3.52 -37.47
C SER A 80 23.03 4.30 -38.75
N ASP A 81 23.76 5.39 -38.95
CA ASP A 81 24.03 5.93 -40.29
C ASP A 81 25.55 5.91 -40.47
N GLU A 82 26.09 4.69 -40.61
CA GLU A 82 27.22 4.49 -41.50
C GLU A 82 26.68 4.25 -42.91
N ALA A 83 26.90 5.22 -43.79
CA ALA A 83 27.02 5.08 -45.25
C ALA A 83 27.84 6.30 -45.71
N ASN A 84 29.15 6.19 -45.94
CA ASN A 84 29.81 5.71 -47.18
C ASN A 84 29.25 6.46 -48.40
N GLU A 85 29.93 7.46 -48.96
CA GLU A 85 30.89 7.47 -50.11
C GLU A 85 30.78 8.93 -50.63
N GLU A 86 31.75 9.68 -51.18
CA GLU A 86 33.07 9.49 -51.79
C GLU A 86 33.76 10.88 -51.75
#